data_AF-E4LLB4-F1
#
_entry.id   AF-E4LLB4-F1
#
_cell.length_a   1.000
_cell.length_b   1.000
_cell.length_c   1.000
_cell.angle_alpha   90.00
_cell.angle_beta   90.00
_cell.angle_gamma   90.00
#
_symmetry.space_group_name_H-M   'P 1'
#
loop_
_entity.id
_entity.type
_entity.pdbx_description
1 polymer ?
#
loop_
_entity_poly.entity_id
_entity_poly.type
_entity_poly.pdbx_seq_one_letter_code
_entity_poly.pdbx_strand_id
1 'polypeptide(L)' 'MTNDIHAAHRFQHEVDASTVYVNASTRFTDGFEFGFGAEIGISTQKLHVRGPMGLDALTSTKYLVYGDGQVRSPADIP' A
#
# COMPACT_ATOMS: atom_id res chain seq x y z
N MET A 1 22.89 0.90 14.01
CA MET A 1 22.60 -0.33 13.25
C MET A 1 22.38 -1.47 14.24
N THR A 2 21.51 -2.42 13.93
CA THR A 2 21.34 -3.65 14.71
C THR A 2 21.87 -4.85 13.91
N ASN A 3 22.50 -5.80 14.61
CA ASN A 3 22.90 -7.09 14.04
C ASN A 3 22.04 -8.25 14.59
N ASP A 4 21.05 -7.93 15.43
CA ASP A 4 20.08 -8.89 15.95
C ASP A 4 18.85 -8.92 15.04
N ILE A 5 18.64 -10.07 14.39
CA ILE A 5 17.53 -10.31 13.47
C ILE A 5 16.18 -10.30 14.19
N HIS A 6 16.10 -10.79 15.44
CA HIS A 6 14.85 -10.80 16.20
C HIS A 6 14.44 -9.38 16.60
N ALA A 7 15.39 -8.56 17.03
CA ALA A 7 15.13 -7.15 17.33
C ALA A 7 14.69 -6.38 16.07
N ALA A 8 15.33 -6.63 14.93
CA ALA A 8 14.98 -6.03 13.65
C ALA A 8 13.55 -6.38 13.20
N HIS A 9 13.17 -7.66 13.26
CA HIS A 9 11.83 -8.10 12.89
C HIS A 9 10.76 -7.55 13.83
N ARG A 10 11.02 -7.54 15.14
CA ARG A 10 10.09 -6.96 16.11
C ARG A 10 9.81 -5.49 15.81
N PHE A 11 10.87 -4.70 15.57
CA PHE A 11 10.74 -3.29 15.20
C PHE A 11 9.93 -3.08 13.92
N GLN A 12 10.18 -3.88 12.87
CA GLN A 12 9.42 -3.78 11.62
C GLN A 12 7.93 -4.10 11.77
N HIS A 13 7.55 -5.00 12.69
CA HIS A 13 6.16 -5.38 12.89
C HIS A 13 5.39 -4.43 13.82
N GLU A 14 6.06 -3.90 14.85
CA GLU A 14 5.39 -3.10 15.89
C GLU A 14 5.24 -1.62 15.53
N VAL A 15 6.11 -1.09 14.66
CA VAL A 15 6.08 0.33 14.28
C VAL A 15 5.07 0.57 13.15
N ASP A 16 3.99 1.27 13.46
CA ASP A 16 2.95 1.64 12.51
C ASP A 16 3.30 2.91 11.72
N ALA A 17 4.14 2.78 10.69
CA ALA A 17 4.52 3.85 9.78
C ALA A 17 4.22 3.49 8.32
N SER A 18 4.35 4.46 7.40
CA SER A 18 4.27 4.17 5.96
C SER A 18 5.46 3.35 5.45
N THR A 19 6.63 3.53 6.05
CA THR A 19 7.82 2.72 5.77
C THR A 19 8.66 2.58 7.03
N VAL A 20 9.09 1.36 7.33
CA VAL A 20 9.98 1.04 8.45
C VAL A 20 11.28 0.48 7.89
N TYR A 21 12.41 1.05 8.31
CA TYR A 21 13.74 0.61 7.85
C TYR A 21 14.49 -0.09 8.97
N VAL A 22 15.35 -1.03 8.58
CA VAL A 22 16.42 -1.57 9.42
C VAL A 22 17.73 -1.36 8.69
N ASN A 23 18.68 -0.69 9.35
CA ASN A 23 20.02 -0.44 8.82
C ASN A 23 20.06 0.29 7.47
N ALA A 24 19.04 1.10 7.17
CA ALA A 24 18.99 1.99 6.01
C ALA A 24 18.55 3.39 6.44
N SER A 25 18.92 4.39 5.65
CA SER A 25 18.54 5.79 5.91
C SER A 25 17.05 6.02 5.66
N THR A 26 16.41 6.83 6.49
CA THR A 26 15.01 7.25 6.28
C THR A 26 14.82 8.10 5.02
N ARG A 27 15.91 8.68 4.49
CA ARG A 27 15.92 9.45 3.24
C ARG A 27 15.51 8.64 2.01
N PHE A 28 15.53 7.31 2.09
CA PHE A 28 15.08 6.45 0.99
C PHE A 28 13.56 6.42 0.82
N THR A 29 12.79 7.11 1.68
CA THR A 29 11.33 7.20 1.54
C THR A 29 11.00 8.18 0.42
N ASP A 30 11.14 7.73 -0.81
CA ASP A 30 10.99 8.52 -2.03
C ASP A 30 10.57 7.60 -3.17
N GLY A 31 9.70 8.10 -4.05
CA GLY A 31 9.15 7.33 -5.16
C GLY A 31 10.17 6.84 -6.19
N PHE A 32 11.26 7.58 -6.44
CA PHE A 32 12.33 7.10 -7.32
C PHE A 32 13.14 5.98 -6.65
N GLU A 33 13.52 6.18 -5.39
CA GLU A 33 14.26 5.17 -4.61
C GLU A 33 13.48 3.85 -4.47
N PHE A 34 12.14 3.92 -4.45
CA PHE A 34 11.25 2.74 -4.41
C PHE A 34 10.90 2.18 -5.80
N GLY A 35 11.38 2.80 -6.88
CA GLY A 35 11.16 2.31 -8.25
C GLY A 35 9.80 2.67 -8.86
N PHE A 36 9.05 3.62 -8.28
CA PHE A 36 7.82 4.15 -8.88
C PHE A 36 8.09 5.15 -10.02
N GLY A 37 9.34 5.62 -10.14
CA GLY A 37 9.80 6.51 -11.21
C GLY A 37 9.32 7.96 -11.08
N ALA A 38 8.25 8.24 -10.33
CA ALA A 38 7.88 9.57 -9.87
C ALA A 38 6.98 9.43 -8.64
N GLU A 39 6.90 10.48 -7.83
CA GLU A 39 5.89 10.60 -6.78
C GLU A 39 5.18 11.95 -6.85
N ILE A 40 3.88 11.96 -6.50
CA ILE A 40 3.16 13.20 -6.19
C ILE A 40 3.44 13.67 -4.75
N GLY A 41 3.83 12.73 -3.88
CA GLY A 41 4.19 12.96 -2.49
C GLY A 41 4.10 11.68 -1.67
N ILE A 42 4.23 11.80 -0.35
CA ILE A 42 4.24 10.67 0.58
C ILE A 42 2.97 10.70 1.43
N SER A 43 2.15 9.65 1.32
CA SER A 43 0.96 9.49 2.17
C SER A 43 1.31 8.79 3.49
N THR A 44 0.83 9.35 4.59
CA THR A 44 0.87 8.73 5.93
C THR A 44 -0.46 8.11 6.34
N GLN A 45 -1.50 8.24 5.51
CA GLN A 45 -2.83 7.70 5.78
C GLN A 45 -2.86 6.17 5.56
N LYS A 46 -3.82 5.49 6.21
CA LYS A 46 -3.98 4.04 6.09
C LYS A 46 -4.89 3.60 4.93
N LEU A 47 -5.76 4.50 4.48
CA LEU A 47 -6.73 4.21 3.41
C LEU A 47 -6.18 4.71 2.07
N HIS A 48 -6.62 4.07 0.98
CA HIS A 48 -6.23 4.35 -0.41
C HIS A 48 -4.76 4.05 -0.74
N VAL A 49 -3.83 4.87 -0.26
CA VAL A 49 -2.40 4.73 -0.52
C VAL A 49 -1.59 5.13 0.72
N ARG A 50 -0.51 4.41 0.99
CA ARG A 50 0.41 4.64 2.12
C ARG A 50 1.86 4.51 1.66
N GLY A 51 2.69 5.52 1.95
CA GLY A 51 4.05 5.63 1.41
C GLY A 51 4.11 6.54 0.17
N PRO A 52 5.22 6.48 -0.59
CA PRO A 52 5.37 7.21 -1.84
C PRO A 52 4.23 6.92 -2.83
N MET A 53 3.60 7.96 -3.35
CA MET A 53 2.42 7.86 -4.21
C MET A 53 2.81 7.95 -5.69
N GLY A 54 2.97 6.80 -6.34
CA GLY A 54 3.18 6.66 -7.78
C GLY A 54 1.90 6.82 -8.62
N LEU A 55 1.96 6.53 -9.92
CA LEU A 55 0.83 6.74 -10.84
C LEU A 55 -0.43 5.93 -10.46
N ASP A 56 -0.26 4.69 -10.04
CA ASP A 56 -1.38 3.82 -9.64
C ASP A 56 -2.18 4.38 -8.46
N ALA A 57 -1.52 5.15 -7.59
CA ALA A 57 -2.16 5.82 -6.46
C ALA A 57 -3.12 6.94 -6.91
N LEU A 58 -3.11 7.33 -8.19
CA LEU A 58 -4.02 8.31 -8.76
C LEU A 58 -5.15 7.67 -9.56
N THR A 59 -5.31 6.34 -9.44
CA THR A 59 -6.36 5.59 -10.12
C THR A 59 -7.43 5.12 -9.13
N SER A 60 -8.55 4.65 -9.65
CA SER A 60 -9.63 4.04 -8.87
C SER A 60 -10.11 2.78 -9.57
N THR A 61 -10.74 1.88 -8.82
CA THR A 61 -11.26 0.62 -9.34
C THR A 61 -12.74 0.77 -9.67
N LYS A 62 -13.15 0.26 -10.84
CA LYS A 62 -14.55 0.09 -11.22
C LYS A 62 -14.82 -1.34 -11.67
N TYR A 63 -16.03 -1.82 -11.41
CA TYR A 63 -16.49 -3.11 -11.92
C TYR A 63 -17.18 -2.92 -13.26
N LEU A 64 -16.83 -3.77 -14.22
CA LEU A 64 -17.51 -3.87 -15.50
C LEU A 64 -18.21 -5.22 -15.53
N VAL A 65 -19.54 -5.20 -15.60
CA VAL A 65 -20.36 -6.42 -15.59
C VAL A 65 -21.15 -6.47 -16.90
N TYR A 66 -20.92 -7.54 -17.67
CA TYR A 66 -21.70 -7.84 -18.86
C TYR A 66 -22.82 -8.80 -18.49
N GLY A 67 -24.04 -8.44 -18.87
CA GLY A 67 -25.23 -9.24 -18.62
C GLY A 67 -26.01 -9.56 -19.89
N ASP A 68 -26.77 -10.64 -19.83
CA ASP A 68 -27.72 -11.15 -20.81
C ASP A 68 -29.02 -11.54 -20.09
N GLY A 69 -29.58 -10.58 -19.33
CA GLY A 69 -30.85 -10.76 -18.62
C GLY A 69 -30.76 -11.45 -17.24
N GLN A 70 -29.58 -11.53 -16.62
CA GLN A 70 -29.47 -12.07 -15.26
C GLN A 70 -30.29 -11.23 -14.27
N VAL A 71 -31.17 -11.91 -13.54
CA VAL A 71 -31.95 -11.35 -12.43
C VAL A 71 -31.50 -11.99 -11.12
N ARG A 72 -31.41 -11.22 -10.04
CA ARG A 72 -31.10 -11.75 -8.71
C ARG A 72 -32.37 -12.35 -8.10
N SER A 73 -32.38 -13.66 -7.81
CA SER A 73 -33.54 -14.28 -7.17
C SER A 73 -33.55 -13.99 -5.65
N PRO A 74 -34.73 -13.81 -5.03
CA PRO A 74 -34.84 -13.54 -3.59
C PRO A 74 -34.28 -14.65 -2.68
N ALA A 75 -34.22 -15.89 -3.16
CA ALA A 75 -33.66 -17.03 -2.41
C ALA A 75 -32.13 -17.01 -2.31
N ASP A 76 -31.45 -16.16 -3.10
CA ASP A 76 -29.98 -16.05 -3.15
C ASP A 76 -29.44 -14.89 -2.29
N ILE A 77 -30.27 -14.36 -1.39
CA ILE A 77 -29.86 -13.39 -0.37
C ILE A 77 -29.65 -14.19 0.94
N PRO A 78 -28.42 -14.27 1.47
CA PRO A 78 -28.18 -14.91 2.76
C PRO A 78 -28.86 -14.15 3.91
#